data_AF-A0AA43IE20-F1
#
_entry.id   AF-A0AA43IE20-F1
#
_cell.length_a   1.000
_cell.length_b   1.000
_cell.length_c   1.000
_cell.angle_alpha   90.00
_cell.angle_beta   90.00
_cell.angle_gamma   90.00
#
_symmetry.space_group_name_H-M   'P 1'
#
loop_
_entity.id
_entity.type
_entity.pdbx_description
1 polymer ?
#
loop_
_entity_poly.entity_id
_entity_poly.type
_entity_poly.pdbx_seq_one_letter_code
_entity_poly.pdbx_strand_id
1 'polypeptide(L)'
;MKIFKSVPLLLLTILLLLSTSSEAIAASTTELTPSVKAAFDLTAATAEGPARVKLTSLYNDLSTLKLQYDQREEQIRILHYNNEQSLVVVRQQIKGIDLEAVTRLEASVKSSKQRYQPLFDQYSALNKRISIAKSLKDKTLNTVLRAQGDAMKILVQLARQEISDKQNQLNAAKKKRSQKIAETRKTLSGIESPQITIKSNKSVITSLNKRISADWTDFKAAIRKQNLTLTTQSLAALVSGYRQIATHKQKIIELEQKISLVIANTKKQIS
;
A
#
# COMPACT_ATOMS: atom_id res chain seq x y z
N MET A 1 14.03 -37.97 -2.21
CA MET A 1 12.67 -37.50 -2.58
C MET A 1 12.22 -36.53 -1.50
N LYS A 2 12.10 -35.24 -1.82
CA LYS A 2 11.96 -34.13 -0.85
C LYS A 2 10.49 -33.76 -0.70
N ILE A 3 9.90 -34.11 0.44
CA ILE A 3 8.61 -33.58 0.91
C ILE A 3 8.99 -32.69 2.09
N PHE A 4 8.81 -31.37 1.98
CA PHE A 4 8.77 -30.37 3.09
C PHE A 4 9.12 -28.98 2.54
N LYS A 5 8.24 -28.35 1.73
CA LYS A 5 8.36 -26.89 1.42
C LYS A 5 7.03 -26.16 1.16
N SER A 6 5.87 -26.75 1.43
CA SER A 6 4.56 -26.15 1.09
C SER A 6 3.70 -25.72 2.28
N VAL A 7 4.18 -25.85 3.51
CA VAL A 7 3.39 -25.55 4.72
C VAL A 7 3.26 -24.05 5.05
N PRO A 8 4.28 -23.16 4.88
CA PRO A 8 4.10 -21.75 5.27
C PRO A 8 3.30 -20.94 4.24
N LEU A 9 3.13 -21.44 3.01
CA LEU A 9 2.34 -20.77 1.97
C LEU A 9 0.83 -21.05 2.10
N LEU A 10 0.48 -22.21 2.66
CA LEU A 10 -0.90 -22.63 2.92
C LEU A 10 -1.49 -21.92 4.16
N LEU A 11 -0.69 -21.65 5.18
CA LEU A 11 -1.15 -20.88 6.35
C LEU A 11 -1.38 -19.39 6.04
N LEU A 12 -0.61 -18.79 5.13
CA LEU A 12 -0.79 -17.38 4.74
C LEU A 12 -1.99 -17.16 3.81
N THR A 13 -2.39 -18.18 3.06
CA THR A 13 -3.61 -18.16 2.22
C THR A 13 -4.87 -18.41 3.04
N ILE A 14 -4.82 -19.27 4.07
CA ILE A 14 -5.95 -19.49 4.98
C ILE A 14 -6.21 -18.26 5.87
N LEU A 15 -5.17 -17.52 6.28
CA LEU A 15 -5.36 -16.28 7.07
C LEU A 15 -5.94 -15.11 6.24
N LEU A 16 -5.76 -15.12 4.90
CA LEU A 16 -6.36 -14.13 4.00
C LEU A 16 -7.83 -14.43 3.67
N LEU A 17 -8.26 -15.69 3.79
CA LEU A 17 -9.66 -16.10 3.57
C LEU A 17 -10.57 -15.80 4.77
N LEU A 18 -10.02 -15.71 6.00
CA LEU A 18 -10.82 -15.37 7.20
C LEU A 18 -11.11 -13.87 7.37
N SER A 19 -10.65 -12.99 6.47
CA SER A 19 -11.00 -11.56 6.50
C SER A 19 -12.21 -11.22 5.60
N THR A 20 -12.86 -12.23 5.02
CA THR A 20 -14.04 -12.07 4.16
C THR A 20 -15.34 -12.48 4.84
N SER A 21 -15.49 -12.19 6.13
CA SER A 21 -16.81 -11.82 6.64
C SER A 21 -17.01 -10.31 6.39
N SER A 22 -17.01 -9.92 5.12
CA SER A 22 -17.94 -8.87 4.72
C SER A 22 -19.29 -9.55 4.87
N GLU A 23 -19.93 -9.35 6.02
CA GLU A 23 -21.37 -9.33 6.05
C GLU A 23 -21.74 -8.34 4.95
N ALA A 24 -22.04 -8.87 3.77
CA ALA A 24 -22.96 -8.25 2.87
C ALA A 24 -24.25 -8.15 3.68
N ILE A 25 -24.37 -7.08 4.46
CA ILE A 25 -25.67 -6.53 4.82
C ILE A 25 -26.21 -6.02 3.48
N ALA A 26 -26.75 -6.97 2.73
CA ALA A 26 -27.63 -6.71 1.63
C ALA A 26 -28.74 -5.80 2.18
N ALA A 27 -28.86 -4.65 1.53
CA ALA A 27 -30.11 -3.95 1.25
C ALA A 27 -31.28 -4.20 2.22
N SER A 28 -31.54 -3.19 3.05
CA SER A 28 -32.75 -2.38 2.86
C SER A 28 -32.52 -1.04 3.55
N THR A 29 -32.02 -0.06 2.80
CA THR A 29 -32.05 1.32 3.23
C THR A 29 -33.51 1.75 3.27
N THR A 30 -34.24 1.44 4.36
CA THR A 30 -35.35 2.23 4.91
C THR A 30 -36.08 3.10 3.90
N GLU A 31 -36.62 2.50 2.84
CA GLU A 31 -37.32 3.30 1.83
C GLU A 31 -38.55 3.89 2.52
N LEU A 32 -38.82 5.16 2.22
CA LEU A 32 -40.06 5.81 2.58
C LEU A 32 -41.14 5.13 1.74
N THR A 33 -41.58 3.96 2.20
CA THR A 33 -42.70 3.23 1.60
C THR A 33 -43.86 4.22 1.46
N PRO A 34 -44.66 4.13 0.39
CA PRO A 34 -45.78 5.04 0.18
C PRO A 34 -46.69 5.18 1.42
N SER A 35 -46.81 4.12 2.23
CA SER A 35 -47.54 4.10 3.50
C SER A 35 -46.93 4.96 4.60
N VAL A 36 -45.60 5.00 4.75
CA VAL A 36 -44.91 5.87 5.72
C VAL A 36 -44.99 7.33 5.29
N LYS A 37 -44.89 7.60 3.97
CA LYS A 37 -45.08 8.95 3.43
C LYS A 37 -46.51 9.44 3.63
N ALA A 38 -47.51 8.63 3.32
CA ALA A 38 -48.92 8.98 3.55
C ALA A 38 -49.23 9.23 5.04
N ALA A 39 -48.67 8.43 5.94
CA ALA A 39 -48.85 8.63 7.38
C ALA A 39 -48.07 9.85 7.92
N PHE A 40 -46.93 10.19 7.31
CA PHE A 40 -46.23 11.45 7.57
C PHE A 40 -47.05 12.64 7.09
N ASP A 41 -47.57 12.60 5.87
CA ASP A 41 -48.39 13.68 5.29
C ASP A 41 -49.65 13.93 6.13
N LEU A 42 -50.28 12.87 6.64
CA LEU A 42 -51.41 12.96 7.57
C LEU A 42 -51.00 13.63 8.89
N THR A 43 -49.86 13.23 9.48
CA THR A 43 -49.34 13.82 10.73
C THR A 43 -48.92 15.28 10.54
N ALA A 44 -48.42 15.64 9.37
CA ALA A 44 -48.08 17.02 9.01
C ALA A 44 -49.34 17.87 8.78
N ALA A 45 -50.39 17.29 8.19
CA ALA A 45 -51.67 17.96 7.97
C ALA A 45 -52.40 18.29 9.29
N THR A 46 -52.29 17.42 10.31
CA THR A 46 -52.86 17.66 11.64
C THR A 46 -52.02 18.59 12.52
N ALA A 47 -50.78 18.88 12.13
CA ALA A 47 -49.89 19.79 12.85
C ALA A 47 -50.21 21.27 12.57
N GLU A 48 -50.11 22.11 13.60
CA GLU A 48 -50.20 23.57 13.50
C GLU A 48 -49.03 24.16 12.68
N GLY A 49 -49.21 25.36 12.12
CA GLY A 49 -48.32 25.98 11.14
C GLY A 49 -46.81 25.85 11.42
N PRO A 50 -46.31 26.29 12.59
CA PRO A 50 -44.88 26.18 12.93
C PRO A 50 -44.36 24.75 13.03
N ALA A 51 -45.16 23.82 13.57
CA ALA A 51 -44.79 22.42 13.72
C ALA A 51 -44.75 21.69 12.36
N ARG A 52 -45.70 22.01 11.47
CA ARG A 52 -45.73 21.52 10.09
C ARG A 52 -44.47 21.92 9.31
N VAL A 53 -44.09 23.20 9.36
CA VAL A 53 -42.88 23.72 8.69
C VAL A 53 -41.62 22.97 9.17
N LYS A 54 -41.50 22.78 10.48
CA LYS A 54 -40.35 22.06 11.07
C LYS A 54 -40.30 20.60 10.62
N LEU A 55 -41.44 19.89 10.62
CA LEU A 55 -41.51 18.50 10.15
C LEU A 55 -41.10 18.37 8.68
N THR A 56 -41.66 19.19 7.81
CA THR A 56 -41.34 19.18 6.37
C THR A 56 -39.86 19.48 6.13
N SER A 57 -39.28 20.45 6.85
CA SER A 57 -37.86 20.76 6.77
C SER A 57 -36.99 19.56 7.19
N LEU A 58 -37.27 18.93 8.34
CA LEU A 58 -36.52 17.77 8.81
C LEU A 58 -36.63 16.59 7.84
N TYR A 59 -37.78 16.40 7.22
CA TYR A 59 -38.00 15.35 6.22
C TYR A 59 -37.19 15.59 4.94
N ASN A 60 -37.19 16.83 4.42
CA ASN A 60 -36.40 17.22 3.25
C ASN A 60 -34.89 17.07 3.52
N ASP A 61 -34.44 17.45 4.71
CA ASP A 61 -33.06 17.25 5.17
C ASP A 61 -32.70 15.76 5.18
N LEU A 62 -33.57 14.91 5.75
CA LEU A 62 -33.34 13.47 5.79
C LEU A 62 -33.22 12.87 4.38
N SER A 63 -34.12 13.26 3.47
CA SER A 63 -34.09 12.79 2.07
C SER A 63 -32.78 13.18 1.37
N THR A 64 -32.34 14.43 1.57
CA THR A 64 -31.07 14.93 1.00
C THR A 64 -29.87 14.19 1.58
N LEU A 65 -29.83 14.01 2.91
CA LEU A 65 -28.73 13.32 3.59
C LEU A 65 -28.62 11.85 3.17
N LYS A 66 -29.76 11.19 2.94
CA LYS A 66 -29.80 9.80 2.46
C LYS A 66 -29.27 9.66 1.04
N LEU A 67 -29.66 10.53 0.12
CA LEU A 67 -29.08 10.54 -1.23
C LEU A 67 -27.56 10.73 -1.19
N GLN A 68 -27.09 11.68 -0.38
CA GLN A 68 -25.66 11.90 -0.21
C GLN A 68 -24.94 10.75 0.51
N TYR A 69 -25.65 9.95 1.33
CA TYR A 69 -25.07 8.80 2.02
C TYR A 69 -24.57 7.76 1.03
N ASP A 70 -25.40 7.42 0.03
CA ASP A 70 -25.08 6.41 -0.99
C ASP A 70 -24.01 6.93 -1.94
N GLN A 71 -24.11 8.20 -2.37
CA GLN A 71 -23.09 8.85 -3.20
C GLN A 71 -21.70 8.85 -2.52
N ARG A 72 -21.64 9.21 -1.24
CA ARG A 72 -20.38 9.19 -0.48
C ARG A 72 -19.85 7.76 -0.29
N GLU A 73 -20.73 6.78 -0.09
CA GLU A 73 -20.30 5.38 0.02
C GLU A 73 -19.63 4.90 -1.27
N GLU A 74 -20.26 5.17 -2.41
CA GLU A 74 -19.72 4.82 -3.71
C GLU A 74 -18.38 5.52 -3.98
N GLN A 75 -18.29 6.81 -3.64
CA GLN A 75 -17.04 7.56 -3.77
C GLN A 75 -15.92 6.96 -2.89
N ILE A 76 -16.21 6.59 -1.64
CA ILE A 76 -15.25 5.91 -0.76
C ILE A 76 -14.80 4.59 -1.37
N ARG A 77 -15.74 3.79 -1.91
CA ARG A 77 -15.44 2.49 -2.53
C ARG A 77 -14.51 2.64 -3.74
N ILE A 78 -14.81 3.59 -4.63
CA ILE A 78 -13.99 3.88 -5.82
C ILE A 78 -12.58 4.31 -5.41
N LEU A 79 -12.46 5.29 -4.49
CA LEU A 79 -11.17 5.79 -4.02
C LEU A 79 -10.34 4.67 -3.39
N HIS A 80 -10.96 3.89 -2.50
CA HIS A 80 -10.32 2.78 -1.82
C HIS A 80 -9.78 1.74 -2.81
N TYR A 81 -10.61 1.33 -3.79
CA TYR A 81 -10.21 0.38 -4.82
C TYR A 81 -9.03 0.90 -5.65
N ASN A 82 -9.09 2.15 -6.11
CA ASN A 82 -8.02 2.76 -6.90
C ASN A 82 -6.71 2.86 -6.11
N ASN A 83 -6.80 3.16 -4.81
CA ASN A 83 -5.66 3.20 -3.90
C ASN A 83 -5.02 1.82 -3.73
N GLU A 84 -5.80 0.76 -3.52
CA GLU A 84 -5.28 -0.60 -3.39
C GLU A 84 -4.58 -1.08 -4.67
N GLN A 85 -5.18 -0.84 -5.84
CA GLN A 85 -4.55 -1.17 -7.13
C GLN A 85 -3.22 -0.43 -7.32
N SER A 86 -3.22 0.89 -7.05
CA SER A 86 -2.02 1.71 -7.18
C SER A 86 -0.93 1.29 -6.19
N LEU A 87 -1.31 0.87 -4.98
CA LEU A 87 -0.39 0.42 -3.95
C LEU A 87 0.31 -0.88 -4.35
N VAL A 88 -0.40 -1.83 -4.96
CA VAL A 88 0.20 -3.07 -5.50
C VAL A 88 1.26 -2.72 -6.55
N VAL A 89 0.93 -1.84 -7.49
CA VAL A 89 1.85 -1.40 -8.55
C VAL A 89 3.08 -0.73 -7.96
N VAL A 90 2.90 0.24 -7.07
CA VAL A 90 4.02 0.98 -6.45
C VAL A 90 4.91 0.05 -5.64
N ARG A 91 4.35 -0.88 -4.84
CA ARG A 91 5.14 -1.87 -4.09
C ARG A 91 5.98 -2.75 -5.01
N GLN A 92 5.46 -3.11 -6.17
CA GLN A 92 6.23 -3.87 -7.17
C GLN A 92 7.34 -3.03 -7.80
N GLN A 93 7.04 -1.77 -8.15
CA GLN A 93 8.03 -0.84 -8.69
C GLN A 93 9.19 -0.57 -7.71
N ILE A 94 8.91 -0.47 -6.40
CA ILE A 94 9.94 -0.34 -5.36
C ILE A 94 10.95 -1.49 -5.40
N LYS A 95 10.49 -2.73 -5.65
CA LYS A 95 11.39 -3.89 -5.77
C LYS A 95 12.29 -3.81 -7.01
N GLY A 96 11.76 -3.19 -8.08
CA GLY A 96 12.45 -3.01 -9.35
C GLY A 96 13.46 -1.86 -9.39
N ILE A 97 13.47 -0.94 -8.41
CA ILE A 97 14.40 0.20 -8.36
C ILE A 97 15.83 -0.26 -8.62
N ASP A 98 16.46 0.31 -9.64
CA ASP A 98 17.86 0.10 -10.06
C ASP A 98 18.29 -1.37 -10.21
N LEU A 99 17.33 -2.31 -10.32
CA LEU A 99 17.62 -3.74 -10.34
C LEU A 99 18.44 -4.10 -11.59
N GLU A 100 18.02 -3.62 -12.75
CA GLU A 100 18.71 -3.90 -14.03
C GLU A 100 20.16 -3.37 -14.03
N ALA A 101 20.36 -2.15 -13.52
CA ALA A 101 21.69 -1.55 -13.43
C ALA A 101 22.62 -2.37 -12.51
N VAL A 102 22.11 -2.82 -11.35
CA VAL A 102 22.87 -3.69 -10.45
C VAL A 102 23.16 -5.03 -11.11
N THR A 103 22.18 -5.68 -11.76
CA THR A 103 22.38 -6.96 -12.45
C THR A 103 23.42 -6.84 -13.57
N ARG A 104 23.43 -5.73 -14.32
CA ARG A 104 24.43 -5.47 -15.36
C ARG A 104 25.84 -5.32 -14.79
N LEU A 105 25.99 -4.59 -13.67
CA LEU A 105 27.27 -4.45 -12.98
C LEU A 105 27.76 -5.79 -12.39
N GLU A 106 26.86 -6.60 -11.84
CA GLU A 106 27.18 -7.95 -11.37
C GLU A 106 27.71 -8.84 -12.50
N ALA A 107 27.04 -8.83 -13.66
CA ALA A 107 27.48 -9.55 -14.84
C ALA A 107 28.85 -9.05 -15.34
N SER A 108 29.08 -7.73 -15.34
CA SER A 108 30.36 -7.12 -15.73
C SER A 108 31.51 -7.55 -14.82
N VAL A 109 31.31 -7.54 -13.49
CA VAL A 109 32.31 -8.02 -12.52
C VAL A 109 32.61 -9.50 -12.75
N LYS A 110 31.57 -10.33 -12.92
CA LYS A 110 31.72 -11.77 -13.16
C LYS A 110 32.51 -12.05 -14.44
N SER A 111 32.14 -11.40 -15.54
CA SER A 111 32.82 -11.52 -16.83
C SER A 111 34.29 -11.10 -16.74
N SER A 112 34.58 -10.00 -16.04
CA SER A 112 35.96 -9.50 -15.88
C SER A 112 36.82 -10.47 -15.06
N LYS A 113 36.28 -11.04 -13.98
CA LYS A 113 36.96 -12.09 -13.20
C LYS A 113 37.25 -13.32 -14.06
N GLN A 114 36.28 -13.77 -14.85
CA GLN A 114 36.46 -14.92 -15.75
C GLN A 114 37.51 -14.64 -16.84
N ARG A 115 37.49 -13.44 -17.44
CA ARG A 115 38.45 -13.02 -18.47
C ARG A 115 39.88 -13.00 -17.95
N TYR A 116 40.10 -12.54 -16.72
CA TYR A 116 41.44 -12.42 -16.13
C TYR A 116 41.92 -13.67 -15.39
N GLN A 117 41.06 -14.67 -15.17
CA GLN A 117 41.43 -15.91 -14.50
C GLN A 117 42.66 -16.60 -15.14
N PRO A 118 42.74 -16.78 -16.47
CA PRO A 118 43.90 -17.41 -17.09
C PRO A 118 45.21 -16.64 -16.86
N LEU A 119 45.16 -15.31 -16.83
CA LEU A 119 46.33 -14.47 -16.54
C LEU A 119 46.82 -14.69 -15.10
N PHE A 120 45.89 -14.76 -14.14
CA PHE A 120 46.25 -15.04 -12.75
C PHE A 120 46.80 -16.45 -12.56
N ASP A 121 46.25 -17.44 -13.25
CA ASP A 121 46.72 -18.82 -13.21
C ASP A 121 48.13 -18.95 -13.81
N GLN A 122 48.39 -18.30 -14.96
CA GLN A 122 49.71 -18.23 -15.57
C GLN A 122 50.73 -17.55 -14.65
N TYR A 123 50.35 -16.44 -13.99
CA TYR A 123 51.24 -15.75 -13.05
C TYR A 123 51.54 -16.59 -11.81
N SER A 124 50.56 -17.33 -11.29
CA SER A 124 50.77 -18.29 -10.22
C SER A 124 51.73 -19.42 -10.64
N ALA A 125 51.55 -19.99 -11.83
CA ALA A 125 52.42 -21.03 -12.37
C ALA A 125 53.85 -20.54 -12.59
N LEU A 126 54.03 -19.32 -13.11
CA LEU A 126 55.34 -18.71 -13.31
C LEU A 126 56.08 -18.50 -11.97
N ASN A 127 55.39 -18.01 -10.94
CA ASN A 127 55.97 -17.88 -9.61
C ASN A 127 56.41 -19.24 -9.02
N LYS A 128 55.67 -20.33 -9.26
CA LYS A 128 56.10 -21.68 -8.89
C LYS A 128 57.38 -22.09 -9.63
N ARG A 129 57.48 -21.83 -10.93
CA ARG A 129 58.68 -22.11 -11.74
C ARG A 129 59.89 -21.31 -11.26
N ILE A 130 59.72 -20.03 -10.91
CA ILE A 130 60.78 -19.20 -10.30
C ILE A 130 61.26 -19.82 -8.99
N SER A 131 60.35 -20.30 -8.14
CA SER A 131 60.70 -20.96 -6.88
C SER A 131 61.52 -22.23 -7.09
N ILE A 132 61.19 -23.03 -8.10
CA ILE A 132 61.94 -24.24 -8.48
C ILE A 132 63.32 -23.88 -9.06
N ALA A 133 63.41 -22.92 -9.97
CA ALA A 133 64.70 -22.48 -10.51
C ALA A 133 65.63 -21.94 -9.41
N LYS A 134 65.07 -21.25 -8.42
CA LYS A 134 65.80 -20.78 -7.23
C LYS A 134 66.35 -21.96 -6.40
N SER A 135 65.60 -23.04 -6.21
CA SER A 135 66.09 -24.20 -5.46
C SER A 135 67.15 -24.99 -6.22
N LEU A 136 67.10 -25.01 -7.55
CA LEU A 136 68.10 -25.65 -8.42
C LEU A 136 69.40 -24.82 -8.59
N LYS A 137 69.48 -23.62 -8.00
CA LYS A 137 70.62 -22.68 -8.08
C LYS A 137 71.02 -22.25 -9.51
N ASP A 138 70.13 -22.41 -10.50
CA ASP A 138 70.36 -21.94 -11.86
C ASP A 138 70.12 -20.42 -11.94
N LYS A 139 71.22 -19.66 -11.95
CA LYS A 139 71.20 -18.19 -11.95
C LYS A 139 70.63 -17.62 -13.25
N THR A 140 70.95 -18.23 -14.38
CA THR A 140 70.52 -17.83 -15.72
C THR A 140 69.01 -18.01 -15.89
N LEU A 141 68.51 -19.22 -15.62
CA LEU A 141 67.07 -19.54 -15.72
C LEU A 141 66.23 -18.68 -14.76
N ASN A 142 66.70 -18.51 -13.52
CA ASN A 142 66.02 -17.68 -12.53
C ASN A 142 65.95 -16.20 -12.96
N THR A 143 66.98 -15.66 -13.60
CA THR A 143 66.98 -14.26 -14.08
C THR A 143 65.96 -14.06 -15.20
N VAL A 144 65.91 -14.98 -16.17
CA VAL A 144 64.93 -14.92 -17.28
C VAL A 144 63.50 -15.07 -16.77
N LEU A 145 63.23 -16.04 -15.89
CA LEU A 145 61.89 -16.26 -15.33
C LEU A 145 61.44 -15.07 -14.46
N ARG A 146 62.35 -14.42 -13.73
CA ARG A 146 62.03 -13.19 -12.98
C ARG A 146 61.67 -12.03 -13.88
N ALA A 147 62.42 -11.79 -14.95
CA ALA A 147 62.09 -10.74 -15.91
C ALA A 147 60.70 -10.96 -16.53
N GLN A 148 60.35 -12.21 -16.87
CA GLN A 148 58.99 -12.57 -17.30
C GLN A 148 57.95 -12.32 -16.20
N GLY A 149 58.28 -12.65 -14.95
CA GLY A 149 57.43 -12.42 -13.79
C GLY A 149 57.13 -10.95 -13.55
N ASP A 150 58.15 -10.10 -13.64
CA ASP A 150 58.03 -8.66 -13.47
C ASP A 150 57.19 -8.02 -14.58
N ALA A 151 57.34 -8.45 -15.83
CA ALA A 151 56.49 -8.01 -16.93
C ALA A 151 55.02 -8.42 -16.73
N MET A 152 54.76 -9.68 -16.36
CA MET A 152 53.40 -10.17 -16.09
C MET A 152 52.76 -9.54 -14.85
N LYS A 153 53.56 -9.14 -13.86
CA LYS A 153 53.09 -8.47 -12.64
C LYS A 153 52.37 -7.16 -12.95
N ILE A 154 52.85 -6.39 -13.94
CA ILE A 154 52.19 -5.14 -14.38
C ILE A 154 50.79 -5.44 -14.91
N LEU A 155 50.66 -6.46 -15.78
CA LEU A 155 49.37 -6.89 -16.34
C LEU A 155 48.43 -7.39 -15.24
N VAL A 156 48.93 -8.15 -14.27
CA VAL A 156 48.15 -8.63 -13.11
C VAL A 156 47.68 -7.48 -12.23
N GLN A 157 48.53 -6.48 -11.98
CA GLN A 157 48.15 -5.29 -11.20
C GLN A 157 47.05 -4.50 -11.91
N LEU A 158 47.18 -4.29 -13.23
CA LEU A 158 46.15 -3.63 -14.03
C LEU A 158 44.82 -4.40 -14.01
N ALA A 159 44.86 -5.72 -14.19
CA ALA A 159 43.67 -6.57 -14.12
C ALA A 159 43.00 -6.55 -12.73
N ARG A 160 43.80 -6.58 -11.66
CA ARG A 160 43.28 -6.45 -10.28
C ARG A 160 42.64 -5.09 -10.05
N GLN A 161 43.25 -4.03 -10.55
CA GLN A 161 42.70 -2.68 -10.45
C GLN A 161 41.36 -2.59 -11.16
N GLU A 162 41.25 -3.09 -12.39
CA GLU A 162 39.99 -3.08 -13.15
C GLU A 162 38.88 -3.87 -12.44
N ILE A 163 39.18 -5.06 -11.91
CA ILE A 163 38.21 -5.84 -11.12
C ILE A 163 37.79 -5.06 -9.87
N SER A 164 38.74 -4.42 -9.18
CA SER A 164 38.48 -3.60 -8.00
C SER A 164 37.56 -2.43 -8.33
N ASP A 165 37.84 -1.69 -9.40
CA ASP A 165 37.04 -0.53 -9.83
C ASP A 165 35.61 -0.94 -10.18
N LYS A 166 35.43 -2.04 -10.92
CA LYS A 166 34.10 -2.60 -11.22
C LYS A 166 33.37 -3.07 -9.97
N GLN A 167 34.09 -3.66 -9.01
CA GLN A 167 33.51 -4.07 -7.72
C GLN A 167 33.07 -2.86 -6.88
N ASN A 168 33.86 -1.78 -6.89
CA ASN A 168 33.53 -0.53 -6.21
C ASN A 168 32.30 0.13 -6.83
N GLN A 169 32.21 0.16 -8.16
CA GLN A 169 31.01 0.63 -8.88
C GLN A 169 29.77 -0.19 -8.52
N LEU A 170 29.90 -1.53 -8.48
CA LEU A 170 28.81 -2.42 -8.06
C LEU A 170 28.37 -2.14 -6.62
N ASN A 171 29.31 -1.99 -5.69
CA ASN A 171 29.02 -1.70 -4.29
C ASN A 171 28.34 -0.34 -4.11
N ALA A 172 28.81 0.68 -4.84
CA ALA A 172 28.20 2.01 -4.85
C ALA A 172 26.76 1.96 -5.40
N ALA A 173 26.53 1.26 -6.51
CA ALA A 173 25.20 1.08 -7.09
C ALA A 173 24.25 0.34 -6.12
N LYS A 174 24.72 -0.72 -5.46
CA LYS A 174 23.96 -1.44 -4.42
C LYS A 174 23.59 -0.55 -3.24
N LYS A 175 24.52 0.28 -2.77
CA LYS A 175 24.27 1.23 -1.67
C LYS A 175 23.22 2.27 -2.07
N LYS A 176 23.38 2.89 -3.24
CA LYS A 176 22.41 3.87 -3.79
C LYS A 176 21.02 3.26 -3.94
N ARG A 177 20.93 2.06 -4.49
CA ARG A 177 19.66 1.30 -4.61
C ARG A 177 19.00 1.09 -3.25
N SER A 178 19.76 0.61 -2.26
CA SER A 178 19.23 0.37 -0.91
C SER A 178 18.73 1.64 -0.23
N GLN A 179 19.46 2.75 -0.39
CA GLN A 179 19.05 4.07 0.12
C GLN A 179 17.76 4.54 -0.55
N LYS A 180 17.70 4.51 -1.89
CA LYS A 180 16.50 4.90 -2.64
C LYS A 180 15.29 4.04 -2.24
N ILE A 181 15.44 2.72 -2.11
CA ILE A 181 14.37 1.83 -1.62
C ILE A 181 13.92 2.22 -0.21
N ALA A 182 14.85 2.50 0.71
CA ALA A 182 14.52 2.86 2.08
C ALA A 182 13.75 4.20 2.16
N GLU A 183 14.19 5.21 1.41
CA GLU A 183 13.53 6.52 1.33
C GLU A 183 12.13 6.41 0.71
N THR A 184 11.99 5.65 -0.36
CA THR A 184 10.69 5.42 -1.01
C THR A 184 9.73 4.67 -0.07
N ARG A 185 10.20 3.66 0.65
CA ARG A 185 9.37 2.94 1.66
C ARG A 185 8.98 3.84 2.82
N LYS A 186 9.87 4.71 3.29
CA LYS A 186 9.58 5.71 4.33
C LYS A 186 8.52 6.71 3.89
N THR A 187 8.53 7.09 2.62
CA THR A 187 7.44 7.93 2.07
C THR A 187 6.13 7.16 2.05
N LEU A 188 6.16 5.90 1.60
CA LEU A 188 4.97 5.05 1.51
C LEU A 188 4.35 4.72 2.88
N SER A 189 5.14 4.60 3.95
CA SER A 189 4.61 4.39 5.31
C SER A 189 3.75 5.54 5.81
N GLY A 190 3.77 6.70 5.13
CA GLY A 190 2.85 7.81 5.39
C GLY A 190 1.36 7.46 5.23
N ILE A 191 1.02 6.32 4.60
CA ILE A 191 -0.37 5.85 4.47
C ILE A 191 -0.92 5.22 5.75
N GLU A 192 -0.07 4.77 6.68
CA GLU A 192 -0.48 3.97 7.84
C GLU A 192 -1.42 4.74 8.78
N SER A 193 -1.09 5.99 9.11
CA SER A 193 -1.91 6.84 9.99
C SER A 193 -3.29 7.15 9.40
N PRO A 194 -3.42 7.57 8.12
CA PRO A 194 -4.72 7.67 7.45
C PRO A 194 -5.53 6.38 7.47
N GLN A 195 -4.90 5.23 7.21
CA GLN A 195 -5.59 3.92 7.22
C GLN A 195 -6.16 3.56 8.60
N ILE A 196 -5.39 3.79 9.67
CA ILE A 196 -5.87 3.57 11.04
C ILE A 196 -7.07 4.48 11.35
N THR A 197 -6.99 5.74 10.93
CA THR A 197 -8.04 6.72 11.16
C THR A 197 -9.30 6.39 10.36
N ILE A 198 -9.17 5.89 9.12
CA ILE A 198 -10.30 5.39 8.32
C ILE A 198 -11.00 4.23 9.04
N LYS A 199 -10.25 3.25 9.57
CA LYS A 199 -10.83 2.13 10.33
C LYS A 199 -11.63 2.62 11.55
N SER A 200 -11.08 3.59 12.28
CA SER A 200 -11.79 4.21 13.41
C SER A 200 -13.09 4.90 12.97
N ASN A 201 -13.06 5.70 11.91
CA ASN A 201 -14.27 6.35 11.37
C ASN A 201 -15.32 5.34 10.88
N LYS A 202 -14.90 4.25 10.23
CA LYS A 202 -15.81 3.16 9.81
C LYS A 202 -16.49 2.47 11.00
N SER A 203 -15.77 2.27 12.10
CA SER A 203 -16.34 1.75 13.34
C SER A 203 -17.41 2.68 13.92
N VAL A 204 -17.13 3.99 13.97
CA VAL A 204 -18.11 4.99 14.41
C VAL A 204 -19.36 4.99 13.52
N ILE A 205 -19.20 4.97 12.19
CA ILE A 205 -20.31 4.88 11.24
C ILE A 205 -21.15 3.62 11.48
N THR A 206 -20.51 2.47 11.75
CA THR A 206 -21.21 1.22 12.03
C THR A 206 -22.09 1.34 13.27
N SER A 207 -21.57 1.93 14.35
CA SER A 207 -22.35 2.19 15.58
C SER A 207 -23.50 3.18 15.34
N LEU A 208 -23.27 4.24 14.57
CA LEU A 208 -24.30 5.21 14.19
C LEU A 208 -25.41 4.57 13.33
N ASN A 209 -25.05 3.69 12.39
CA ASN A 209 -26.02 2.96 11.56
C ASN A 209 -26.93 2.05 12.39
N LYS A 210 -26.38 1.38 13.41
CA LYS A 210 -27.18 0.58 14.36
C LYS A 210 -28.18 1.46 15.11
N ARG A 211 -27.74 2.62 15.60
CA ARG A 211 -28.62 3.60 16.27
C ARG A 211 -29.71 4.13 15.34
N ILE A 212 -29.36 4.55 14.12
CA ILE A 212 -30.31 5.04 13.12
C ILE A 212 -31.38 3.99 12.79
N SER A 213 -31.01 2.71 12.77
CA SER A 213 -31.95 1.62 12.51
C SER A 213 -32.99 1.49 13.64
N ALA A 214 -32.57 1.70 14.90
CA ALA A 214 -33.48 1.79 16.04
C ALA A 214 -34.36 3.05 15.97
N ASP A 215 -33.75 4.23 15.77
CA ASP A 215 -34.46 5.52 15.65
C ASP A 215 -35.48 5.49 14.50
N TRP A 216 -35.21 4.75 13.42
CA TRP A 216 -36.13 4.57 12.29
C TRP A 216 -37.35 3.72 12.67
N THR A 217 -37.16 2.73 13.53
CA THR A 217 -38.24 1.89 14.04
C THR A 217 -39.15 2.70 14.96
N ASP A 218 -38.56 3.53 15.83
CA ASP A 218 -39.29 4.43 16.72
C ASP A 218 -40.06 5.50 15.94
N PHE A 219 -39.44 6.07 14.89
CA PHE A 219 -40.11 7.00 13.98
C PHE A 219 -41.33 6.38 13.30
N LYS A 220 -41.20 5.16 12.76
CA LYS A 220 -42.35 4.44 12.17
C LYS A 220 -43.45 4.19 13.20
N ALA A 221 -43.10 3.86 14.44
CA ALA A 221 -44.07 3.64 15.51
C ALA A 221 -44.78 4.94 15.92
N ALA A 222 -44.04 6.06 16.02
CA ALA A 222 -44.57 7.36 16.39
C ALA A 222 -45.54 7.91 15.33
N ILE A 223 -45.22 7.76 14.05
CA ILE A 223 -46.08 8.16 12.93
C ILE A 223 -47.37 7.35 12.90
N ARG A 224 -47.30 6.02 13.09
CA ARG A 224 -48.52 5.18 13.12
C ARG A 224 -49.47 5.56 14.26
N LYS A 225 -48.93 6.04 15.38
CA LYS A 225 -49.69 6.52 16.53
C LYS A 225 -50.11 7.99 16.40
N GLN A 226 -49.81 8.65 15.28
CA GLN A 226 -50.07 10.08 15.03
C GLN A 226 -49.55 11.00 16.14
N ASN A 227 -48.48 10.60 16.83
CA ASN A 227 -47.91 11.39 17.92
C ASN A 227 -46.92 12.41 17.33
N LEU A 228 -47.39 13.65 17.16
CA LEU A 228 -46.63 14.75 16.56
C LEU A 228 -45.30 15.02 17.29
N THR A 229 -45.30 15.02 18.62
CA THR A 229 -44.11 15.29 19.44
C THR A 229 -43.06 14.20 19.26
N LEU A 230 -43.45 12.93 19.40
CA LEU A 230 -42.54 11.78 19.24
C LEU A 230 -42.05 11.65 17.79
N THR A 231 -42.90 11.95 16.80
CA THR A 231 -42.53 11.95 15.39
C THR A 231 -41.47 13.01 15.11
N THR A 232 -41.66 14.22 15.62
CA THR A 232 -40.70 15.31 15.43
C THR A 232 -39.36 15.00 16.12
N GLN A 233 -39.40 14.45 17.35
CA GLN A 233 -38.20 14.08 18.09
C GLN A 233 -37.40 12.95 17.42
N SER A 234 -38.07 11.86 17.03
CA SER A 234 -37.43 10.74 16.34
C SER A 234 -36.89 11.13 14.96
N LEU A 235 -37.60 11.97 14.20
CA LEU A 235 -37.12 12.50 12.93
C LEU A 235 -35.89 13.41 13.11
N ALA A 236 -35.89 14.28 14.14
CA ALA A 236 -34.73 15.10 14.46
C ALA A 236 -33.52 14.26 14.87
N ALA A 237 -33.72 13.16 15.62
CA ALA A 237 -32.67 12.21 15.98
C ALA A 237 -32.08 11.52 14.74
N LEU A 238 -32.94 11.07 13.80
CA LEU A 238 -32.52 10.51 12.51
C LEU A 238 -31.67 11.49 11.71
N VAL A 239 -32.15 12.73 11.52
CA VAL A 239 -31.41 13.78 10.80
C VAL A 239 -30.04 14.03 11.46
N SER A 240 -29.99 14.11 12.79
CA SER A 240 -28.72 14.26 13.53
C SER A 240 -27.76 13.08 13.30
N GLY A 241 -28.26 11.84 13.34
CA GLY A 241 -27.47 10.64 13.06
C GLY A 241 -26.89 10.64 11.64
N TYR A 242 -27.72 10.93 10.63
CA TYR A 242 -27.26 11.01 9.24
C TYR A 242 -26.26 12.16 9.01
N ARG A 243 -26.41 13.30 9.68
CA ARG A 243 -25.42 14.40 9.63
C ARG A 243 -24.08 13.96 10.21
N GLN A 244 -24.08 13.27 11.35
CA GLN A 244 -22.83 12.73 11.94
C GLN A 244 -22.16 11.73 10.99
N ILE A 245 -22.92 10.82 10.38
CA ILE A 245 -22.38 9.90 9.39
C ILE A 245 -21.80 10.65 8.19
N ALA A 246 -22.51 11.65 7.67
CA ALA A 246 -22.02 12.47 6.57
C ALA A 246 -20.66 13.10 6.87
N THR A 247 -20.47 13.63 8.09
CA THR A 247 -19.17 14.15 8.55
C THR A 247 -18.09 13.07 8.57
N HIS A 248 -18.38 11.87 9.09
CA HIS A 248 -17.39 10.79 9.13
C HIS A 248 -17.06 10.25 7.73
N LYS A 249 -18.04 10.12 6.83
CA LYS A 249 -17.80 9.73 5.44
C LYS A 249 -16.96 10.76 4.69
N GLN A 250 -17.22 12.05 4.90
CA GLN A 250 -16.41 13.11 4.31
C GLN A 250 -14.96 13.03 4.78
N LYS A 251 -14.72 12.79 6.08
CA LYS A 251 -13.37 12.56 6.62
C LYS A 251 -12.70 11.34 5.97
N ILE A 252 -13.43 10.25 5.75
CA ILE A 252 -12.88 9.07 5.06
C ILE A 252 -12.46 9.44 3.62
N ILE A 253 -13.28 10.18 2.88
CA ILE A 253 -12.94 10.63 1.52
C ILE A 253 -11.64 11.44 1.52
N GLU A 254 -11.50 12.41 2.43
CA GLU A 254 -10.28 13.22 2.56
C GLU A 254 -9.05 12.38 2.92
N LEU A 255 -9.21 11.38 3.78
CA LEU A 255 -8.12 10.47 4.15
C LEU A 255 -7.73 9.55 2.99
N GLU A 256 -8.69 9.05 2.21
CA GLU A 256 -8.41 8.27 1.00
C GLU A 256 -7.70 9.12 -0.05
N GLN A 257 -8.07 10.39 -0.22
CA GLN A 257 -7.34 11.32 -1.09
C GLN A 257 -5.91 11.57 -0.62
N LYS A 258 -5.69 11.70 0.70
CA LYS A 258 -4.33 11.79 1.28
C LYS A 258 -3.50 10.54 0.98
N ILE A 259 -4.11 9.35 1.06
CA ILE A 259 -3.46 8.10 0.66
C ILE A 259 -3.08 8.15 -0.83
N SER A 260 -3.99 8.57 -1.71
CA SER A 260 -3.70 8.73 -3.14
C SER A 260 -2.50 9.66 -3.39
N LEU A 261 -2.42 10.78 -2.67
CA LEU A 261 -1.30 11.73 -2.77
C LEU A 261 0.02 11.11 -2.31
N VAL A 262 0.04 10.37 -1.20
CA VAL A 262 1.25 9.66 -0.74
C VAL A 262 1.69 8.65 -1.79
N ILE A 263 0.77 7.84 -2.33
CA ILE A 263 1.07 6.85 -3.38
C ILE A 263 1.64 7.54 -4.64
N ALA A 264 1.04 8.65 -5.07
CA ALA A 264 1.51 9.42 -6.23
C ALA A 264 2.92 10.00 -6.00
N ASN A 265 3.19 10.53 -4.80
CA ASN A 265 4.51 11.04 -4.43
C ASN A 265 5.55 9.92 -4.37
N THR A 266 5.20 8.75 -3.81
CA THR A 266 6.06 7.56 -3.84
C THR A 266 6.36 7.14 -5.28
N LYS A 267 5.37 7.15 -6.18
CA LYS A 267 5.57 6.81 -7.60
C LYS A 267 6.56 7.76 -8.28
N LYS A 268 6.46 9.07 -8.02
CA LYS A 268 7.40 10.09 -8.54
C LYS A 268 8.84 9.90 -8.04
N GLN A 269 9.04 9.35 -6.84
CA GLN A 269 10.39 9.05 -6.33
C GLN A 269 11.00 7.82 -6.99
N ILE A 270 10.18 6.93 -7.54
CA ILE A 270 10.64 5.70 -8.19
C ILE A 270 11.08 5.98 -9.63
N SER A 271 10.23 6.69 -10.39
CA SER A 271 10.52 7.16 -11.75
C SER A 271 11.79 7.98 -11.80
#